data_AF-A0A6N1ASP3-F1
#
_entry.id   AF-A0A6N1ASP3-F1
#
_cell.length_a   1.000
_cell.length_b   1.000
_cell.length_c   1.000
_cell.angle_alpha   90.00
_cell.angle_beta   90.00
_cell.angle_gamma   90.00
#
_symmetry.space_group_name_H-M   'P 1'
#
loop_
_entity.id
_entity.type
_entity.pdbx_description
1 polymer ?
#
loop_
_entity_poly.entity_id
_entity_poly.type
_entity_poly.pdbx_seq_one_letter_code
_entity_poly.pdbx_strand_id
1 'polypeptide(L)'
;MGLPFEHVEGRIAFLKAELKITDAQAPQWNTFADTLRSNAKAYQAMHEQMAKGGMPSAWPDRLAAQQKVLATRLDAVKALEAAAKPLYAALTDEQKRVADQLFASPMGMM
;
A
#
# COMPACT_ATOMS: atom_id res chain seq x y z
N MET A 1 15.35 6.55 10.00
CA MET A 1 14.47 6.35 8.83
C MET A 1 13.12 5.98 9.37
N GLY A 2 12.09 6.82 9.14
CA GLY A 2 10.71 6.48 9.52
C GLY A 2 10.24 5.29 8.71
N LEU A 3 9.46 4.41 9.32
CA LEU A 3 8.97 3.22 8.66
C LEU A 3 7.94 3.64 7.59
N PRO A 4 7.90 3.01 6.42
CA PRO A 4 7.09 3.45 5.27
C PRO A 4 5.58 3.58 5.58
N PHE A 5 5.10 2.96 6.65
CA PHE A 5 3.72 3.05 7.15
C PHE A 5 3.43 4.24 8.07
N GLU A 6 4.44 4.87 8.70
CA GLU A 6 4.23 5.99 9.64
C GLU A 6 3.71 7.27 8.96
N HIS A 7 3.88 7.38 7.64
CA HIS A 7 3.47 8.56 6.85
C HIS A 7 2.40 8.23 5.80
N VAL A 8 1.55 7.24 6.06
CA VAL A 8 0.50 6.82 5.11
C VAL A 8 -0.42 7.98 4.70
N GLU A 9 -0.84 8.83 5.65
CA GLU A 9 -1.67 10.00 5.33
C GLU A 9 -0.92 11.03 4.47
N GLY A 10 0.37 11.24 4.74
CA GLY A 10 1.21 12.13 3.94
C GLY A 10 1.36 11.64 2.50
N ARG A 11 1.54 10.33 2.32
CA ARG A 11 1.62 9.70 1.00
C ARG A 11 0.29 9.73 0.27
N ILE A 12 -0.82 9.50 0.96
CA ILE A 12 -2.17 9.66 0.37
C ILE A 12 -2.37 11.11 -0.07
N ALA A 13 -2.04 12.09 0.78
CA ALA A 13 -2.17 13.51 0.43
C ALA A 13 -1.30 13.89 -0.79
N PHE A 14 -0.05 13.42 -0.82
CA PHE A 14 0.87 13.62 -1.94
C PHE A 14 0.31 13.03 -3.24
N LEU A 15 -0.09 11.76 -3.24
CA LEU A 15 -0.66 11.10 -4.41
C LEU A 15 -1.96 11.78 -4.90
N LYS A 16 -2.81 12.25 -3.98
CA LYS A 16 -4.03 13.00 -4.33
C LYS A 16 -3.71 14.29 -5.07
N ALA A 17 -2.70 15.02 -4.58
CA ALA A 17 -2.27 16.29 -5.13
C ALA A 17 -1.62 16.12 -6.51
N GLU A 18 -0.71 15.16 -6.66
CA GLU A 18 -0.03 14.87 -7.93
C GLU A 18 -1.01 14.38 -9.00
N LEU A 19 -1.95 13.50 -8.63
CA LEU A 19 -2.98 13.02 -9.55
C LEU A 19 -4.08 14.06 -9.82
N LYS A 20 -4.08 15.20 -9.11
CA LYS A 20 -5.11 16.25 -9.22
C LYS A 20 -6.53 15.67 -9.22
N ILE A 21 -6.81 14.81 -8.24
CA ILE A 21 -8.09 14.11 -8.13
C ILE A 21 -9.23 15.13 -8.06
N THR A 22 -10.19 14.97 -8.96
CA THR A 22 -11.40 15.81 -9.04
C THR A 22 -12.51 15.29 -8.11
N ASP A 23 -13.53 16.10 -7.84
CA ASP A 23 -14.66 15.68 -7.01
C ASP A 23 -15.43 14.48 -7.61
N ALA A 24 -15.48 14.39 -8.94
CA ALA A 24 -16.09 13.25 -9.64
C ALA A 24 -15.31 11.93 -9.43
N GLN A 25 -14.01 12.02 -9.13
CA GLN A 25 -13.11 10.88 -8.88
C GLN A 25 -12.94 10.59 -7.38
N ALA A 26 -13.46 11.46 -6.51
CA ALA A 26 -13.31 11.34 -5.06
C ALA A 26 -13.82 9.99 -4.48
N PRO A 27 -14.94 9.40 -4.96
CA PRO A 27 -15.39 8.10 -4.45
C PRO A 27 -14.37 6.97 -4.68
N GLN A 28 -13.83 6.88 -5.90
CA GLN A 28 -12.84 5.89 -6.29
C GLN A 28 -11.51 6.15 -5.58
N TRP A 29 -11.13 7.43 -5.46
CA TRP A 29 -9.95 7.83 -4.71
C TRP A 29 -10.02 7.44 -3.23
N ASN A 30 -11.16 7.70 -2.57
CA ASN A 30 -11.34 7.38 -1.16
C ASN A 30 -11.22 5.87 -0.92
N THR A 31 -11.80 5.06 -1.79
CA THR A 31 -11.68 3.59 -1.72
C THR A 31 -10.21 3.12 -1.81
N PHE A 32 -9.45 3.72 -2.74
CA PHE A 32 -8.01 3.46 -2.87
C PHE A 32 -7.22 3.92 -1.64
N ALA A 33 -7.48 5.13 -1.14
CA ALA A 33 -6.87 5.68 0.05
C ALA A 33 -7.14 4.84 1.30
N ASP A 34 -8.38 4.36 1.48
CA ASP A 34 -8.75 3.51 2.61
C ASP A 34 -8.05 2.15 2.56
N THR A 35 -7.82 1.62 1.36
CA THR A 35 -7.03 0.40 1.17
C THR A 35 -5.56 0.61 1.55
N LEU A 36 -4.96 1.75 1.17
CA LEU A 36 -3.60 2.12 1.62
C LEU A 36 -3.52 2.23 3.15
N ARG A 37 -4.50 2.85 3.80
CA ARG A 37 -4.58 2.95 5.27
C ARG A 37 -4.70 1.59 5.94
N SER A 38 -5.58 0.74 5.42
CA SER A 38 -5.79 -0.61 5.95
C SER A 38 -4.51 -1.43 5.86
N ASN A 39 -3.82 -1.37 4.71
CA ASN A 39 -2.55 -2.04 4.51
C ASN A 39 -1.47 -1.51 5.46
N ALA A 40 -1.35 -0.19 5.63
CA ALA A 40 -0.39 0.40 6.56
C ALA A 40 -0.61 -0.08 8.01
N LYS A 41 -1.88 -0.18 8.46
CA LYS A 41 -2.21 -0.75 9.78
C LYS A 41 -1.83 -2.22 9.89
N ALA A 42 -2.08 -3.03 8.85
CA ALA A 42 -1.69 -4.44 8.83
C ALA A 42 -0.16 -4.61 8.91
N TYR A 43 0.59 -3.78 8.19
CA TYR A 43 2.05 -3.75 8.26
C TYR A 43 2.57 -3.32 9.63
N GLN A 44 1.97 -2.29 10.24
CA GLN A 44 2.33 -1.85 11.57
C GLN A 44 2.08 -2.96 12.61
N ALA A 45 0.92 -3.63 12.56
CA ALA A 45 0.61 -4.74 13.45
C ALA A 45 1.59 -5.93 13.28
N MET A 46 1.93 -6.28 12.03
CA MET A 46 2.98 -7.27 11.75
C MET A 46 4.33 -6.85 12.33
N HIS A 47 4.73 -5.60 12.14
CA HIS A 47 6.00 -5.09 12.62
C HIS A 47 6.06 -5.11 14.16
N GLU A 48 4.99 -4.71 14.84
CA GLU A 48 4.90 -4.77 16.30
C GLU A 48 4.94 -6.21 16.83
N GLN A 49 4.25 -7.15 16.18
CA GLN A 49 4.30 -8.57 16.53
C GLN A 49 5.71 -9.13 16.40
N MET A 50 6.40 -8.79 15.31
CA MET A 50 7.77 -9.23 15.05
C MET A 50 8.79 -8.59 16.01
N ALA A 51 8.59 -7.32 16.37
CA ALA A 51 9.42 -6.62 17.34
C ALA A 51 9.27 -7.19 18.76
N LYS A 52 8.07 -7.64 19.15
CA LYS A 52 7.80 -8.23 20.47
C LYS A 52 8.18 -9.71 20.57
N GLY A 53 7.94 -10.48 19.51
CA GLY A 53 8.13 -11.94 19.48
C GLY A 53 9.46 -12.42 18.92
N GLY A 54 10.20 -11.56 18.20
CA GLY A 54 11.39 -11.95 17.46
C GLY A 54 11.08 -12.91 16.30
N MET A 55 12.09 -13.18 15.47
CA MET A 55 11.99 -14.27 14.49
C MET A 55 12.35 -15.59 15.17
N PRO A 56 11.65 -16.70 14.83
CA PRO A 56 12.06 -18.03 15.27
C PRO A 56 13.53 -18.33 14.90
N SER A 57 14.25 -18.98 15.82
CA SER A 57 15.65 -19.34 15.62
C SER A 57 15.83 -20.61 14.78
N ALA A 58 14.88 -21.55 14.87
CA ALA A 58 14.87 -22.76 14.06
C ALA A 58 14.56 -22.44 12.59
N TRP A 59 15.35 -23.00 11.67
CA TRP A 59 15.23 -22.75 10.23
C TRP A 59 13.82 -23.02 9.67
N PRO A 60 13.15 -24.15 9.95
CA PRO A 60 11.82 -24.42 9.42
C PRO A 60 10.76 -23.43 9.90
N ASP A 61 10.81 -23.05 11.19
CA ASP A 61 9.87 -22.10 11.78
C ASP A 61 10.10 -20.68 11.22
N ARG A 62 11.36 -20.34 10.91
CA ARG A 62 11.72 -19.08 10.26
C ARG A 62 11.12 -19.02 8.85
N LEU A 63 11.17 -20.10 8.09
CA LEU A 63 10.52 -20.19 6.76
C LEU A 63 9.00 -20.07 6.88
N ALA A 64 8.37 -20.74 7.86
CA ALA A 64 6.94 -20.63 8.08
C ALA A 64 6.51 -19.19 8.46
N ALA A 65 7.30 -18.49 9.27
CA ALA A 65 7.06 -17.10 9.61
C ALA A 65 7.20 -16.18 8.37
N GLN A 66 8.24 -16.38 7.55
CA GLN A 66 8.41 -15.63 6.30
C GLN A 66 7.27 -15.89 5.31
N GLN A 67 6.80 -17.13 5.18
CA GLN A 67 5.66 -17.47 4.33
C GLN A 67 4.41 -16.70 4.76
N LYS A 68 4.14 -16.58 6.07
CA LYS A 68 3.01 -15.79 6.58
C LYS A 68 3.15 -14.31 6.23
N VAL A 69 4.34 -13.72 6.41
CA VAL A 69 4.61 -12.33 6.01
C VAL A 69 4.31 -12.15 4.52
N LEU A 70 4.84 -13.02 3.67
CA LEU A 70 4.64 -12.95 2.22
C LEU A 70 3.16 -13.10 1.83
N ALA A 71 2.42 -13.98 2.49
CA ALA A 71 0.99 -14.13 2.27
C ALA A 71 0.23 -12.84 2.60
N THR A 72 0.51 -12.20 3.74
CA THR A 72 -0.09 -10.90 4.10
C THR A 72 0.27 -9.82 3.08
N ARG A 73 1.53 -9.78 2.60
CA ARG A 73 1.93 -8.85 1.54
C ARG A 73 1.18 -9.08 0.24
N LEU A 74 0.98 -10.34 -0.14
CA LEU A 74 0.22 -10.70 -1.34
C LEU A 74 -1.22 -10.23 -1.25
N ASP A 75 -1.88 -10.45 -0.11
CA ASP A 75 -3.27 -10.01 0.10
C ASP A 75 -3.39 -8.48 0.07
N ALA A 76 -2.41 -7.77 0.65
CA ALA A 76 -2.33 -6.32 0.58
C ALA A 76 -2.20 -5.80 -0.87
N VAL A 77 -1.38 -6.45 -1.70
CA VAL A 77 -1.22 -6.11 -3.12
C VAL A 77 -2.50 -6.40 -3.91
N LYS A 78 -3.16 -7.55 -3.66
CA LYS A 78 -4.45 -7.87 -4.29
C LYS A 78 -5.54 -6.83 -3.96
N ALA A 79 -5.60 -6.40 -2.71
CA ALA A 79 -6.55 -5.36 -2.29
C ALA A 79 -6.26 -4.03 -3.01
N LEU A 80 -4.98 -3.64 -3.09
CA LEU A 80 -4.58 -2.42 -3.82
C LEU A 80 -4.89 -2.51 -5.31
N GLU A 81 -4.63 -3.65 -5.95
CA GLU A 81 -4.96 -3.86 -7.36
C GLU A 81 -6.47 -3.72 -7.60
N ALA A 82 -7.29 -4.33 -6.73
CA ALA A 82 -8.75 -4.24 -6.82
C ALA A 82 -9.27 -2.81 -6.67
N ALA A 83 -8.66 -2.00 -5.80
CA ALA A 83 -9.02 -0.60 -5.62
C ALA A 83 -8.42 0.34 -6.68
N ALA A 84 -7.26 -0.01 -7.24
CA ALA A 84 -6.57 0.79 -8.26
C ALA A 84 -7.26 0.70 -9.62
N LYS A 85 -7.79 -0.46 -10.02
CA LYS A 85 -8.51 -0.66 -11.29
C LYS A 85 -9.64 0.37 -11.52
N PRO A 86 -10.61 0.53 -10.61
CA PRO A 86 -11.68 1.51 -10.79
C PRO A 86 -11.19 2.95 -10.72
N LEU A 87 -10.18 3.24 -9.89
CA LEU A 87 -9.55 4.56 -9.87
C LEU A 87 -8.92 4.88 -11.23
N TYR A 88 -8.06 3.99 -11.75
CA TYR A 88 -7.39 4.17 -13.04
C TYR A 88 -8.38 4.31 -14.20
N ALA A 89 -9.49 3.58 -14.18
CA ALA A 89 -10.55 3.72 -15.17
C ALA A 89 -11.24 5.09 -15.14
N ALA A 90 -11.34 5.72 -13.96
CA ALA A 90 -11.93 7.05 -13.78
C ALA A 90 -10.95 8.21 -14.04
N LEU A 91 -9.64 7.94 -14.12
CA LEU A 91 -8.61 8.94 -14.42
C LEU A 91 -8.61 9.35 -15.91
N THR A 92 -8.26 10.60 -16.18
CA THR A 92 -7.97 11.07 -17.55
C THR A 92 -6.65 10.50 -18.05
N ASP A 93 -6.40 10.55 -19.36
CA ASP A 93 -5.15 10.02 -19.93
C ASP A 93 -3.89 10.76 -19.45
N GLU A 94 -4.02 12.02 -19.06
CA GLU A 94 -2.93 12.78 -18.41
C GLU A 94 -2.68 12.26 -16.99
N GLN A 95 -3.74 12.10 -16.19
CA GLN A 95 -3.65 11.57 -14.82
C GLN A 95 -3.13 10.12 -14.80
N LYS A 96 -3.52 9.29 -15.78
CA LYS A 96 -3.01 7.92 -15.93
C LYS A 96 -1.50 7.90 -16.14
N ARG A 97 -0.96 8.76 -17.01
CA ARG A 97 0.51 8.87 -17.20
C ARG A 97 1.23 9.26 -15.91
N VAL A 98 0.66 10.20 -15.16
CA VAL A 98 1.21 10.60 -13.86
C VAL A 98 1.15 9.43 -12.87
N ALA A 99 0.02 8.73 -12.79
CA ALA A 99 -0.13 7.53 -11.98
C ALA A 99 0.93 6.48 -12.34
N ASP A 100 1.08 6.15 -13.62
CA ASP A 100 2.04 5.15 -14.08
C ASP A 100 3.48 5.53 -13.70
N GLN A 101 3.85 6.82 -13.77
CA GLN A 101 5.17 7.29 -13.34
C GLN A 101 5.36 7.22 -11.81
N LEU A 102 4.35 7.62 -11.03
CA LEU A 102 4.38 7.61 -9.57
C LEU A 102 4.47 6.19 -9.01
N PHE A 103 3.77 5.24 -9.64
CA PHE A 103 3.70 3.85 -9.19
C PHE A 103 4.75 2.93 -9.85
N ALA A 104 5.42 3.34 -10.94
CA ALA A 104 6.52 2.59 -11.54
C ALA A 104 7.86 2.70 -10.77
N SER A 105 8.04 3.73 -9.94
CA SER A 105 9.25 3.88 -9.15
C SER A 105 9.26 2.91 -7.95
N PRO A 106 10.42 2.30 -7.56
CA PRO A 106 10.50 1.36 -6.44
C PRO A 106 9.99 1.90 -5.10
N MET A 107 9.83 3.23 -4.95
CA MET A 107 9.18 3.84 -3.79
C MET A 107 7.66 3.63 -3.75
N GLY A 108 7.00 3.36 -4.89
CA GLY A 108 5.57 3.10 -5.00
C GLY A 108 5.11 1.79 -4.34
N MET A 109 6.05 0.87 -4.09
CA MET A 109 5.83 -0.51 -3.61
C MET A 109 6.62 -0.85 -2.32
N MET A 110 7.11 0.16 -1.58
CA MET A 110 7.64 0.00 -0.21
C MET A 110 6.80 0.76 0.80
#